data_AF-A0A8K0CL48-F1
#
_entry.id   AF-A0A8K0CL48-F1
#
_cell.length_a   1.000
_cell.length_b   1.000
_cell.length_c   1.000
_cell.angle_alpha   90.00
_cell.angle_beta   90.00
_cell.angle_gamma   90.00
#
_symmetry.space_group_name_H-M   'P 1'
#
loop_
_entity.id
_entity.type
_entity.pdbx_description
1 polymer ?
#
loop_
_entity_poly.entity_id
_entity_poly.type
_entity_poly.pdbx_seq_one_letter_code
_entity_poly.pdbx_strand_id
1 'polypeptide(L)'
;MPQVREGVKCEKQYTEENVLSALEVIENGMSQRKSSEPFNVPRQTLQFRKSSKFTNKTTLRPSTVLTSEEESILKDDNRDYLLWRLSRKLKSQQQTKTPIRKSDGNWARSDEDRANTFTKHLISVFQLHSKEVLADDEKPVFDILDIA
;
A
#
# COMPACT_ATOMS: atom_id res chain seq x y z
N MET A 1 21.22 -18.26 -24.48
CA MET A 1 19.77 -17.97 -24.58
C MET A 1 19.30 -18.45 -25.95
N PRO A 2 18.28 -19.32 -26.05
CA PRO A 2 17.76 -19.77 -27.34
C PRO A 2 17.19 -18.59 -28.13
N GLN A 3 17.46 -18.53 -29.44
CA GLN A 3 16.98 -17.43 -30.28
C GLN A 3 15.48 -17.58 -30.54
N VAL A 4 14.71 -16.56 -30.18
CA VAL A 4 13.26 -16.49 -30.42
C VAL A 4 13.06 -16.18 -31.90
N ARG A 5 12.43 -17.09 -32.64
CA ARG A 5 12.03 -16.85 -34.03
C ARG A 5 10.75 -16.01 -34.02
N GLU A 6 10.79 -14.82 -34.61
CA GLU A 6 9.62 -13.95 -34.76
C GLU A 6 8.51 -14.71 -35.54
N GLY A 7 7.29 -14.75 -35.00
CA GLY A 7 6.12 -15.34 -35.66
C GLY A 7 5.72 -16.78 -35.27
N VAL A 8 6.51 -17.50 -34.45
CA VAL A 8 6.12 -18.84 -33.98
C VAL A 8 5.25 -18.73 -32.72
N LYS A 9 3.95 -19.08 -32.82
CA LYS A 9 3.09 -19.22 -31.65
C LYS A 9 3.51 -20.46 -30.86
N CYS A 10 3.78 -20.30 -29.58
CA CYS A 10 4.02 -21.42 -28.68
C CYS A 10 2.68 -22.09 -28.35
N GLU A 11 2.32 -23.12 -29.11
CA GLU A 11 1.16 -23.95 -28.80
C GLU A 11 1.47 -24.91 -27.65
N LYS A 12 0.48 -25.12 -26.78
CA LYS A 12 0.60 -26.05 -25.66
C LYS A 12 0.63 -27.48 -26.21
N GLN A 13 1.61 -28.27 -25.79
CA GLN A 13 1.77 -29.67 -26.21
C GLN A 13 0.87 -30.65 -25.43
N TYR A 14 -0.03 -30.14 -24.59
CA TYR A 14 -0.94 -30.93 -23.76
C TYR A 14 -2.32 -30.28 -23.69
N THR A 15 -3.36 -31.12 -23.70
CA THR A 15 -4.77 -30.73 -23.55
C THR A 15 -5.18 -30.71 -22.07
N GLU A 16 -6.37 -30.19 -21.76
CA GLU A 16 -6.88 -30.22 -20.39
C GLU A 16 -7.25 -31.63 -19.92
N GLU A 17 -7.74 -32.49 -20.83
CA GLU A 17 -8.04 -33.89 -20.56
C GLU A 17 -6.80 -34.66 -20.09
N ASN A 18 -5.64 -34.40 -20.71
CA ASN A 18 -4.36 -34.98 -20.29
C ASN A 18 -3.98 -34.53 -18.87
N VAL A 19 -4.29 -33.28 -18.51
CA VAL A 19 -4.03 -32.76 -17.16
C VAL A 19 -4.95 -33.44 -16.15
N LEU A 20 -6.23 -33.62 -16.46
CA LEU A 20 -7.19 -34.27 -15.57
C LEU A 20 -6.83 -35.74 -15.34
N SER A 21 -6.55 -36.48 -16.41
CA SER A 21 -6.12 -37.88 -16.33
C SER A 21 -4.84 -38.05 -15.52
N ALA A 22 -3.88 -37.12 -15.67
CA ALA A 22 -2.65 -37.12 -14.88
C ALA A 22 -2.88 -36.82 -13.40
N LEU A 23 -3.86 -35.97 -13.05
CA LEU A 23 -4.20 -35.64 -11.67
C LEU A 23 -4.87 -36.83 -10.97
N GLU A 24 -5.80 -37.50 -11.63
CA GLU A 24 -6.47 -38.71 -11.11
C GLU A 24 -5.46 -39.80 -10.75
N VAL A 25 -4.48 -40.02 -11.64
CA VAL A 25 -3.37 -40.95 -11.41
C VAL A 25 -2.50 -40.54 -10.20
N ILE A 26 -2.30 -39.23 -9.96
CA ILE A 26 -1.56 -38.74 -8.78
C ILE A 26 -2.39 -38.93 -7.50
N GLU A 27 -3.70 -38.76 -7.56
CA GLU A 27 -4.62 -39.03 -6.44
C GLU A 27 -4.61 -40.51 -6.08
N ASN A 28 -4.52 -41.39 -7.08
CA ASN A 28 -4.33 -42.84 -6.93
C ASN A 28 -2.94 -43.25 -6.40
N GLY A 29 -2.08 -42.30 -6.04
CA GLY A 29 -0.81 -42.55 -5.34
C GLY A 29 0.45 -42.54 -6.22
N MET A 30 0.34 -42.27 -7.53
CA MET A 30 1.54 -42.12 -8.36
C MET A 30 2.27 -40.79 -8.10
N SER A 31 3.61 -40.82 -8.25
CA SER A 31 4.41 -39.61 -8.13
C SER A 31 4.21 -38.66 -9.33
N GLN A 32 4.25 -37.35 -9.09
CA GLN A 32 4.11 -36.32 -10.14
C GLN A 32 5.06 -36.51 -11.34
N ARG A 33 6.26 -37.06 -11.12
CA ARG A 33 7.23 -37.31 -12.19
C ARG A 33 6.78 -38.47 -13.07
N LYS A 34 6.37 -39.59 -12.46
CA LYS A 34 5.82 -40.75 -13.17
C LYS A 34 4.53 -40.43 -13.91
N SER A 35 3.70 -39.52 -13.38
CA SER A 35 2.48 -39.08 -14.06
C SER A 35 2.74 -38.07 -15.18
N SER A 36 3.89 -37.40 -15.20
CA SER A 36 4.22 -36.40 -16.22
C SER A 36 4.55 -37.04 -17.57
N GLU A 37 5.30 -38.15 -17.54
CA GLU A 37 5.78 -38.88 -18.71
C GLU A 37 4.67 -39.45 -19.61
N PRO A 38 3.65 -40.20 -19.11
CA PRO A 38 2.65 -40.83 -19.95
C PRO A 38 1.67 -39.83 -20.59
N PHE A 39 1.37 -38.73 -19.91
CA PHE A 39 0.37 -37.75 -20.36
C PHE A 39 0.99 -36.56 -21.13
N ASN A 40 2.32 -36.55 -21.31
CA ASN A 40 3.06 -35.43 -21.92
C ASN A 40 2.74 -34.06 -21.27
N VAL A 41 2.43 -34.06 -19.98
CA VAL A 41 2.15 -32.83 -19.22
C VAL A 41 3.39 -32.47 -18.42
N PRO A 42 3.94 -31.26 -18.53
CA PRO A 42 5.08 -30.85 -17.72
C PRO A 42 4.82 -31.00 -16.22
N ARG A 43 5.79 -31.57 -15.47
CA ARG A 43 5.70 -31.75 -14.02
C ARG A 43 5.31 -30.46 -13.27
N GLN A 44 5.84 -29.32 -13.70
CA GLN A 44 5.53 -28.02 -13.09
C GLN A 44 4.04 -27.67 -13.23
N THR A 45 3.43 -27.99 -14.37
CA THR A 45 1.99 -27.81 -14.58
C THR A 45 1.19 -28.64 -13.59
N LEU A 46 1.55 -29.92 -13.39
CA LEU A 46 0.88 -30.80 -12.42
C LEU A 46 1.08 -30.33 -10.98
N GLN A 47 2.30 -29.92 -10.61
CA GLN A 47 2.61 -29.37 -9.29
C GLN A 47 1.79 -28.11 -8.99
N PHE A 48 1.67 -27.22 -9.97
CA PHE A 48 0.86 -26.01 -9.85
C PHE A 48 -0.63 -26.33 -9.74
N ARG A 49 -1.16 -27.19 -10.62
CA ARG A 49 -2.58 -27.61 -10.63
C ARG A 49 -2.99 -28.30 -9.32
N LYS A 50 -2.10 -29.11 -8.74
CA LYS A 50 -2.32 -29.77 -7.43
C LYS A 50 -2.21 -28.83 -6.23
N SER A 51 -1.50 -27.71 -6.37
CA SER A 51 -1.28 -26.82 -5.23
C SER A 51 -2.60 -26.21 -4.73
N SER A 52 -2.72 -26.00 -3.42
CA SER A 52 -3.85 -25.24 -2.84
C SER A 52 -3.95 -23.83 -3.42
N LYS A 53 -2.87 -23.29 -3.99
CA LYS A 53 -2.86 -22.03 -4.73
C LYS A 53 -3.65 -22.08 -6.03
N PHE A 54 -3.97 -23.25 -6.58
CA PHE A 54 -4.80 -23.46 -7.78
C PHE A 54 -6.29 -23.64 -7.43
N THR A 55 -6.60 -24.38 -6.37
CA THR A 55 -7.99 -24.51 -5.88
C THR A 55 -8.47 -23.21 -5.21
N ASN A 56 -7.58 -22.56 -4.45
CA ASN A 56 -7.86 -21.29 -3.79
C ASN A 56 -7.40 -20.10 -4.65
N LYS A 57 -7.34 -20.31 -5.98
CA LYS A 57 -6.77 -19.34 -6.94
C LYS A 57 -7.80 -18.33 -7.39
N THR A 58 -8.12 -17.43 -6.48
CA THR A 58 -8.58 -16.09 -6.84
C THR A 58 -8.17 -15.20 -5.70
N THR A 59 -7.43 -14.14 -6.01
CA THR A 59 -7.61 -12.92 -5.24
C THR A 59 -9.09 -12.59 -5.40
N LEU A 60 -9.92 -13.01 -4.44
CA LEU A 60 -11.30 -12.58 -4.34
C LEU A 60 -11.21 -11.08 -4.12
N ARG A 61 -11.28 -10.33 -5.23
CA ARG A 61 -11.86 -8.99 -5.11
C ARG A 61 -13.20 -9.21 -4.41
N PRO A 62 -13.58 -8.32 -3.49
CA PRO A 62 -14.96 -8.30 -3.00
C PRO A 62 -15.89 -8.45 -4.21
N SER A 63 -16.84 -9.38 -4.13
CA SER A 63 -17.78 -9.58 -5.24
C SER A 63 -18.42 -8.23 -5.59
N THR A 64 -18.49 -7.93 -6.88
CA THR A 64 -19.11 -6.67 -7.33
C THR A 64 -20.62 -6.68 -7.10
N VAL A 65 -21.20 -7.87 -6.95
CA VAL A 65 -22.61 -8.10 -6.63
C VAL A 65 -22.69 -8.47 -5.15
N LEU A 66 -23.56 -7.79 -4.43
CA LEU A 66 -23.89 -8.08 -3.05
C LEU A 66 -24.73 -9.35 -2.98
N THR A 67 -24.57 -10.11 -1.91
CA THR A 67 -25.49 -11.20 -1.60
C THR A 67 -26.85 -10.66 -1.14
N SER A 68 -27.92 -11.43 -1.29
CA SER A 68 -29.27 -11.02 -0.84
C SER A 68 -29.33 -10.68 0.65
N GLU A 69 -28.49 -11.34 1.45
CA GLU A 69 -28.32 -11.07 2.88
C GLU A 69 -27.71 -9.68 3.10
N GLU A 70 -26.60 -9.36 2.41
CA GLU A 70 -25.95 -8.05 2.47
C GLU A 70 -26.85 -6.91 1.97
N GLU A 71 -27.64 -7.14 0.92
CA GLU A 71 -28.62 -6.16 0.43
C GLU A 71 -29.72 -5.88 1.45
N SER A 72 -30.22 -6.92 2.15
CA SER A 72 -31.24 -6.73 3.19
C SER A 72 -30.72 -5.90 4.35
N ILE A 73 -29.45 -6.09 4.72
CA ILE A 73 -28.76 -5.35 5.78
C ILE A 73 -28.59 -3.87 5.42
N LEU A 74 -28.41 -3.53 4.15
CA LEU A 74 -28.29 -2.14 3.67
C LEU A 74 -29.63 -1.43 3.51
N LYS A 75 -30.74 -2.16 3.36
CA LYS A 75 -32.10 -1.59 3.22
C LYS A 75 -32.69 -1.09 4.54
N ASP A 76 -32.07 -1.43 5.67
CA ASP A 76 -32.49 -0.91 6.98
C ASP A 76 -32.07 0.57 7.11
N ASP A 77 -33.02 1.50 6.98
CA ASP A 77 -32.83 2.97 7.14
C ASP A 77 -32.16 3.37 8.48
N ASN A 78 -32.16 2.46 9.46
CA ASN A 78 -31.57 2.66 10.78
C ASN A 78 -30.03 2.48 10.82
N ARG A 79 -29.37 2.21 9.68
CA ARG A 79 -27.92 1.94 9.59
C ARG A 79 -27.09 3.01 8.87
N ASP A 80 -27.69 4.11 8.42
CA ASP A 80 -26.96 5.21 7.77
C ASP A 80 -25.80 5.77 8.63
N TYR A 81 -25.97 5.72 9.96
CA TYR A 81 -24.94 6.14 10.92
C TYR A 81 -23.74 5.18 10.99
N LEU A 82 -23.93 3.90 10.66
CA LEU A 82 -22.87 2.89 10.67
C LEU A 82 -22.01 2.99 9.40
N LEU A 83 -22.62 3.29 8.24
CA LEU A 83 -21.88 3.49 7.00
C LEU A 83 -20.90 4.66 7.10
N TRP A 84 -21.30 5.80 7.69
CA TRP A 84 -20.41 6.93 7.95
C TRP A 84 -19.31 6.59 8.98
N ARG A 85 -19.65 5.87 10.06
CA ARG A 85 -18.66 5.39 11.05
C ARG A 85 -17.61 4.46 10.43
N LEU A 86 -18.03 3.54 9.55
CA LEU A 86 -17.15 2.57 8.89
C LEU A 86 -16.31 3.24 7.78
N SER A 87 -16.89 4.13 6.99
CA SER A 87 -16.24 4.69 5.80
C SER A 87 -15.34 5.91 6.06
N ARG A 88 -15.50 6.63 7.18
CA ARG A 88 -14.68 7.84 7.46
C ARG A 88 -13.17 7.57 7.54
N LYS A 89 -12.78 6.35 7.91
CA LYS A 89 -11.37 5.92 7.99
C LYS A 89 -10.77 5.58 6.63
N LEU A 90 -11.60 5.22 5.64
CA LEU A 90 -11.16 4.75 4.32
C LEU A 90 -10.73 5.90 3.39
N LYS A 91 -11.24 7.12 3.60
CA LYS A 91 -10.94 8.31 2.76
C LYS A 91 -10.15 9.41 3.48
N SER A 92 -9.75 9.20 4.73
CA SER A 92 -8.94 10.19 5.42
C SER A 92 -7.52 10.19 4.85
N GLN A 93 -7.10 11.33 4.28
CA GLN A 93 -5.69 11.56 3.89
C GLN A 93 -4.84 11.38 5.15
N GLN A 94 -4.08 10.28 5.19
CA GLN A 94 -3.09 10.08 6.23
C GLN A 94 -2.04 11.19 6.05
N GLN A 95 -1.95 12.10 7.01
CA GLN A 95 -0.89 13.10 6.99
C GLN A 95 0.44 12.34 6.98
N THR A 96 1.18 12.45 5.89
CA THR A 96 2.50 11.85 5.79
C THR A 96 3.36 12.54 6.84
N LYS A 97 3.83 11.76 7.82
CA LYS A 97 4.78 12.29 8.82
C LYS A 97 6.00 12.76 8.03
N THR A 98 6.20 14.06 7.92
CA THR A 98 7.36 14.59 7.21
C THR A 98 8.61 14.15 7.97
N PRO A 99 9.63 13.67 7.26
CA PRO A 99 10.85 13.25 7.90
C PRO A 99 11.57 14.45 8.50
N ILE A 100 11.89 14.36 9.77
CA ILE A 100 12.64 15.41 10.48
C ILE A 100 14.11 15.02 10.50
N ARG A 101 14.97 15.97 10.15
CA ARG A 101 16.42 15.78 10.11
C ARG A 101 17.05 16.21 11.44
N LYS A 102 17.96 15.39 11.97
CA LYS A 102 18.76 15.72 13.15
C LYS A 102 19.86 16.72 12.78
N SER A 103 20.46 17.35 13.80
CA SER A 103 21.67 18.17 13.66
C SER A 103 22.81 17.40 13.00
N ASP A 104 22.91 16.10 13.27
CA ASP A 104 23.99 15.23 12.79
C ASP A 104 23.82 14.83 11.31
N GLY A 105 22.85 15.42 10.61
CA GLY A 105 22.53 15.12 9.20
C GLY A 105 21.76 13.81 8.97
N ASN A 106 21.63 12.96 10.00
CA ASN A 106 20.84 11.73 9.98
C ASN A 106 19.34 12.00 10.23
N TRP A 107 18.47 11.05 9.89
CA TRP A 107 17.01 11.19 9.97
C TRP A 107 16.45 10.69 11.32
N ALA A 108 15.47 11.39 11.88
CA ALA A 108 14.82 11.02 13.14
C ALA A 108 13.83 9.86 12.93
N ARG A 109 14.24 8.65 13.36
CA ARG A 109 13.47 7.42 13.14
C ARG A 109 12.36 7.23 14.19
N SER A 110 12.66 7.47 15.48
CA SER A 110 11.68 7.34 16.57
C SER A 110 10.88 8.63 16.78
N ASP A 111 9.70 8.51 17.42
CA ASP A 111 8.88 9.67 17.77
C ASP A 111 9.56 10.54 18.85
N GLU A 112 10.29 9.92 19.78
CA GLU A 112 11.12 10.61 20.79
C GLU A 112 12.25 11.44 20.15
N ASP A 113 12.96 10.85 19.17
CA ASP A 113 14.00 11.56 18.42
C ASP A 113 13.43 12.82 17.75
N ARG A 114 12.24 12.71 17.16
CA ARG A 114 11.57 13.82 16.48
C ARG A 114 11.23 14.94 17.45
N ALA A 115 10.65 14.61 18.60
CA ALA A 115 10.36 15.58 19.66
C ALA A 115 11.62 16.32 20.09
N ASN A 116 12.70 15.58 20.36
CA ASN A 116 13.99 16.13 20.79
C ASN A 116 14.66 17.00 19.71
N THR A 117 14.57 16.63 18.43
CA THR A 117 15.07 17.49 17.35
C THR A 117 14.29 18.78 17.23
N PHE A 118 12.96 18.70 17.39
CA PHE A 118 12.09 19.85 17.27
C PHE A 118 12.29 20.85 18.41
N THR A 119 12.43 20.37 19.66
CA THR A 119 12.72 21.24 20.81
C THR A 119 14.05 21.98 20.65
N LYS A 120 15.11 21.29 20.22
CA LYS A 120 16.40 21.91 19.90
C LYS A 120 16.27 23.00 18.84
N HIS A 121 15.49 22.74 17.80
CA HIS A 121 15.23 23.73 16.75
C HIS A 121 14.48 24.95 17.28
N LEU A 122 13.44 24.75 18.10
CA LEU A 122 12.68 25.85 18.70
C LEU A 122 13.58 26.76 19.55
N ILE A 123 14.47 26.19 20.36
CA ILE A 123 15.43 26.98 21.17
C ILE A 123 16.31 27.84 20.27
N SER A 124 16.74 27.32 19.12
CA SER A 124 17.58 28.06 18.17
C SER A 124 16.81 29.15 17.42
N VAL A 125 15.55 28.93 17.06
CA VAL A 125 14.76 29.87 16.25
C VAL A 125 14.17 30.98 17.10
N PHE A 126 13.70 30.63 18.29
CA PHE A 126 13.11 31.58 19.23
C PHE A 126 14.17 32.17 20.15
N GLN A 127 15.25 32.68 19.57
CA GLN A 127 16.19 33.51 20.31
C GLN A 127 15.51 34.85 20.57
N LEU A 128 15.35 35.18 21.85
CA LEU A 128 14.89 36.49 22.26
C LEU A 128 15.93 37.48 21.75
N HIS A 129 15.55 38.36 20.83
CA HIS A 129 16.36 39.52 20.53
C HIS A 129 16.40 40.30 21.84
N SER A 130 17.55 40.34 22.51
CA SER A 130 17.74 41.18 23.68
C SER A 130 17.27 42.57 23.27
N LYS A 131 16.30 43.12 24.00
CA LYS A 131 15.78 44.48 23.80
C LYS A 131 16.85 45.51 24.21
N GLU A 132 18.03 45.42 23.59
CA GLU A 132 19.14 46.35 23.77
C GLU A 132 19.47 47.05 22.45
N VAL A 133 18.43 47.31 21.65
CA VAL A 133 18.43 48.38 20.67
C VAL A 133 17.23 49.28 20.97
N LEU A 134 17.27 49.89 22.14
CA LEU A 134 16.48 51.06 22.53
C LEU A 134 17.49 52.10 23.03
N ALA A 135 18.25 52.70 22.12
CA ALA A 135 19.08 53.85 22.47
C ALA A 135 19.17 54.95 21.40
N ASP A 136 18.79 54.72 20.12
CA ASP A 136 19.12 55.73 19.09
C ASP A 136 17.98 56.28 18.20
N ASP A 137 16.74 55.79 18.26
CA ASP A 137 15.68 56.33 17.38
C ASP A 137 14.31 56.52 18.07
N GLU A 138 14.27 57.31 19.15
CA GLU A 138 13.05 58.08 19.46
C GLU A 138 13.17 59.46 18.82
N LYS A 139 12.94 59.53 17.50
CA LYS A 139 12.53 60.79 16.87
C LYS A 139 11.01 60.85 16.89
N PRO A 140 10.38 61.74 17.68
CA PRO A 140 8.93 61.89 17.65
C PRO A 140 8.47 62.38 16.28
N VAL A 141 7.51 61.66 15.68
CA VAL A 141 6.94 61.89 14.34
C VAL A 141 5.93 63.05 14.34
N PHE A 142 6.25 64.18 14.99
CA PHE A 142 5.28 65.28 15.17
C PHE A 142 5.43 66.50 14.24
N ASP A 143 6.25 66.44 13.19
CA ASP A 143 6.44 67.60 12.28
C ASP A 143 6.15 67.28 10.80
N ILE A 144 5.08 66.54 10.47
CA ILE A 144 4.68 66.30 9.05
C ILE A 144 3.37 67.02 8.67
N LEU A 145 2.72 67.74 9.58
CA LEU A 145 1.42 68.38 9.31
C LEU A 145 1.35 69.87 9.69
N ASP A 146 2.43 70.62 9.48
CA ASP A 146 2.36 72.09 9.42
C ASP A 146 3.18 72.61 8.23
N ILE A 147 2.59 72.56 7.03
CA ILE A 147 2.91 73.50 5.96
C ILE A 147 1.59 74.13 5.52
N ALA A 148 1.53 75.44 5.77
CA ALA A 148 0.48 76.39 5.44
C ALA A 148 0.21 76.52 3.94
#